data_AF-A0A068S6H4-F1
#
_entry.id   AF-A0A068S6H4-F1
#
_cell.length_a   1.000
_cell.length_b   1.000
_cell.length_c   1.000
_cell.angle_alpha   90.00
_cell.angle_beta   90.00
_cell.angle_gamma   90.00
#
_symmetry.space_group_name_H-M   'P 1'
#
loop_
_entity.id
_entity.type
_entity.pdbx_description
1 polymer ?
#
loop_
_entity_poly.entity_id
_entity_poly.type
_entity_poly.pdbx_seq_one_letter_code
_entity_poly.pdbx_strand_id
1 'polypeptide(L)'
;MQQEESTLKKQPPSAITNAYNGSLEQAYLLLDAIQMNRGERLGSRCLAYLAKRVTDLWDAEPKPEPLHGVMNSLLDATPSPPPKGDLSFQTRLESFCRDTSPTLTICPSLTLLMAISYLERLKEKHTSIRGTDGCASRLVVAAYGVATKYIRANLRLITSHTGTADSNEPLTPPTPPTSDTSHNDKDIDNNSNQRALRMESELLHLLNYNLAIHEPSHLVWWSKTFEVIPDEYSHV
;
A
#
# COMPACT_ATOMS: atom_id res chain seq x y z
N MET A 1 -9.55 40.71 5.35
CA MET A 1 -9.76 39.28 5.66
C MET A 1 -10.41 38.64 4.44
N GLN A 2 -9.61 38.04 3.57
CA GLN A 2 -10.11 37.26 2.44
C GLN A 2 -10.06 35.78 2.85
N GLN A 3 -11.20 35.11 2.80
CA GLN A 3 -11.32 33.66 2.89
C GLN A 3 -10.83 33.06 1.57
N GLU A 4 -9.79 32.24 1.64
CA GLU A 4 -9.36 31.41 0.53
C GLU A 4 -10.23 30.14 0.52
N GLU A 5 -11.29 30.20 -0.28
CA GLU A 5 -12.24 29.13 -0.50
C GLU A 5 -11.58 28.05 -1.38
N SER A 6 -11.14 26.97 -0.75
CA SER A 6 -10.58 25.78 -1.40
C SER A 6 -11.63 25.13 -2.29
N THR A 7 -11.64 25.51 -3.57
CA THR A 7 -12.42 24.81 -4.61
C THR A 7 -11.76 23.47 -4.91
N LEU A 8 -12.18 22.43 -4.21
CA LEU A 8 -11.88 21.04 -4.54
C LEU A 8 -12.57 20.70 -5.88
N LYS A 9 -11.93 21.04 -7.00
CA LYS A 9 -12.38 20.66 -8.35
C LYS A 9 -12.42 19.13 -8.41
N LYS A 10 -13.61 18.54 -8.63
CA LYS A 10 -13.77 17.12 -8.97
C LYS A 10 -12.89 16.81 -10.18
N GLN A 11 -11.75 16.15 -9.94
CA GLN A 11 -10.81 15.76 -10.98
C GLN A 11 -11.36 14.59 -11.79
N PRO A 12 -10.96 14.48 -13.08
CA PRO A 12 -11.47 13.43 -13.94
C PRO A 12 -10.99 12.05 -13.46
N PRO A 13 -11.84 11.02 -13.53
CA PRO A 13 -11.52 9.65 -13.10
C PRO A 13 -10.27 9.07 -13.76
N SER A 14 -9.83 9.62 -14.90
CA SER A 14 -8.62 9.21 -15.61
C SER A 14 -7.32 9.39 -14.81
N ALA A 15 -7.21 10.40 -13.92
CA ALA A 15 -5.97 10.65 -13.18
C ALA A 15 -5.67 9.57 -12.14
N ILE A 16 -6.71 9.08 -11.45
CA ILE A 16 -6.60 8.00 -10.47
C ILE A 16 -6.22 6.69 -11.17
N THR A 17 -6.87 6.37 -12.29
CA THR A 17 -6.52 5.19 -13.10
C THR A 17 -5.08 5.29 -13.59
N ASN A 18 -4.65 6.46 -14.06
CA ASN A 18 -3.30 6.68 -14.56
C ASN A 18 -2.22 6.54 -13.49
N ALA A 19 -2.51 6.85 -12.21
CA ALA A 19 -1.57 6.65 -11.11
C ALA A 19 -1.21 5.17 -10.90
N TYR A 20 -2.11 4.27 -11.29
CA TYR A 20 -1.90 2.83 -11.26
C TYR A 20 -1.48 2.25 -12.61
N ASN A 21 -1.23 3.07 -13.63
CA ASN A 21 -0.60 2.59 -14.86
C ASN A 21 0.86 2.23 -14.52
N GLY A 22 1.09 0.93 -14.32
CA GLY A 22 2.42 0.41 -14.07
C GLY A 22 3.36 0.64 -15.26
N SER A 23 4.65 0.46 -15.02
CA SER A 23 5.67 0.39 -16.07
C SER A 23 6.46 -0.91 -15.92
N LEU A 24 6.96 -1.44 -17.03
CA LEU A 24 7.73 -2.67 -17.00
C LEU A 24 9.02 -2.52 -16.16
N GLU A 25 9.63 -1.33 -16.19
CA GLU A 25 10.77 -0.98 -15.35
C GLU A 25 10.45 -1.11 -13.86
N GLN A 26 9.39 -0.42 -13.40
CA GLN A 26 8.95 -0.51 -12.00
C GLN A 26 8.53 -1.93 -11.62
N ALA A 27 7.92 -2.68 -12.54
CA ALA A 27 7.58 -4.07 -12.31
C ALA A 27 8.81 -4.94 -12.01
N TYR A 28 9.89 -4.79 -12.77
CA TYR A 28 11.12 -5.54 -12.52
C TYR A 28 11.81 -5.13 -11.22
N LEU A 29 11.85 -3.83 -10.90
CA LEU A 29 12.39 -3.33 -9.63
C LEU A 29 11.62 -3.87 -8.42
N LEU A 30 10.30 -3.93 -8.51
CA LEU A 30 9.46 -4.51 -7.46
C LEU A 30 9.65 -6.02 -7.35
N LEU A 31 9.74 -6.72 -8.48
CA LEU A 31 9.98 -8.16 -8.48
C LEU A 31 11.32 -8.52 -7.81
N ASP A 32 12.39 -7.77 -8.14
CA ASP A 32 13.69 -7.92 -7.50
C ASP A 32 13.62 -7.69 -5.99
N ALA A 33 12.99 -6.61 -5.54
CA ALA A 33 12.82 -6.32 -4.12
C ALA A 33 12.01 -7.41 -3.38
N ILE A 34 10.96 -7.95 -4.02
CA ILE A 34 10.17 -9.07 -3.47
C ILE A 34 11.04 -10.31 -3.29
N GLN A 35 11.86 -10.64 -4.29
CA GLN A 35 12.78 -11.77 -4.23
C GLN A 35 13.87 -11.56 -3.18
N MET A 36 14.42 -10.34 -3.09
CA MET A 36 15.40 -9.94 -2.08
C MET A 36 14.86 -10.07 -0.65
N ASN A 37 13.57 -9.76 -0.43
CA ASN A 37 12.93 -9.91 0.86
C ASN A 37 12.80 -11.39 1.29
N ARG A 38 12.76 -12.35 0.35
CA ARG A 38 12.65 -13.81 0.62
C ARG A 38 11.44 -14.21 1.45
N GLY A 39 10.39 -13.38 1.47
CA GLY A 39 9.22 -13.59 2.33
C GLY A 39 9.50 -13.36 3.82
N GLU A 40 10.62 -12.74 4.17
CA GLU A 40 10.92 -12.39 5.55
C GLU A 40 9.98 -11.27 6.05
N ARG A 41 9.52 -11.44 7.28
CA ARG A 41 8.72 -10.43 7.99
C ARG A 41 9.65 -9.33 8.51
N LEU A 42 9.19 -8.09 8.55
CA LEU A 42 9.89 -7.03 9.27
C LEU A 42 10.08 -7.44 10.73
N GLY A 43 11.30 -7.22 11.25
CA GLY A 43 11.59 -7.46 12.64
C GLY A 43 10.83 -6.51 13.56
N SER A 44 10.65 -6.94 14.81
CA SER A 44 9.86 -6.20 15.80
C SER A 44 10.44 -4.82 16.09
N ARG A 45 11.77 -4.68 16.09
CA ARG A 45 12.44 -3.41 16.36
C ARG A 45 12.27 -2.41 15.22
N CYS A 46 12.47 -2.85 13.98
CA CYS A 46 12.17 -2.04 12.79
C CYS A 46 10.69 -1.60 12.81
N LEU A 47 9.78 -2.52 13.11
CA LEU A 47 8.35 -2.20 13.13
C LEU A 47 7.99 -1.17 14.21
N ALA A 48 8.55 -1.30 15.42
CA ALA A 48 8.36 -0.32 16.50
C ALA A 48 8.94 1.05 16.14
N TYR A 49 10.12 1.08 15.51
CA TYR A 49 10.72 2.31 15.00
C TYR A 49 9.82 2.99 13.96
N LEU A 50 9.33 2.22 12.98
CA LEU A 50 8.44 2.71 11.93
C LEU A 50 7.12 3.25 12.51
N ALA A 51 6.52 2.55 13.47
CA ALA A 51 5.32 3.02 14.16
C ALA A 51 5.57 4.36 14.86
N LYS A 52 6.64 4.45 15.66
CA LYS A 52 7.04 5.71 16.32
C LYS A 52 7.28 6.83 15.33
N ARG A 53 8.04 6.55 14.26
CA ARG A 53 8.35 7.52 13.21
C ARG A 53 7.08 8.10 12.59
N VAL A 54 6.13 7.25 12.20
CA VAL A 54 4.90 7.72 11.56
C VAL A 54 4.03 8.50 12.54
N THR A 55 3.89 8.06 13.81
CA THR A 55 3.12 8.82 14.80
C THR A 55 3.75 10.18 15.10
N ASP A 56 5.08 10.27 15.18
CA ASP A 56 5.80 11.53 15.41
C ASP A 56 5.56 12.55 14.29
N LEU A 57 5.42 12.06 13.05
CA LEU A 57 5.19 12.91 11.87
C LEU A 57 3.73 13.38 11.75
N TRP A 58 2.77 12.53 12.13
CA TRP A 58 1.37 12.69 11.73
C TRP A 58 0.40 12.93 12.87
N ASP A 59 0.64 12.43 14.07
CA ASP A 59 -0.28 12.61 15.18
C ASP A 59 0.03 13.90 15.97
N ALA A 60 -1.04 14.49 16.53
CA ALA A 60 -0.91 15.59 17.48
C ALA A 60 -0.29 15.11 18.80
N GLU A 61 -0.76 13.95 19.29
CA GLU A 61 -0.24 13.24 20.46
C GLU A 61 0.32 11.86 20.03
N PRO A 62 1.64 11.74 19.78
CA PRO A 62 2.22 10.48 19.31
C PRO A 62 2.05 9.35 20.33
N LYS A 63 1.30 8.31 19.95
CA LYS A 63 1.11 7.07 20.71
C LYS A 63 1.40 5.89 19.76
N PRO A 64 2.62 5.34 19.74
CA PRO A 64 3.04 4.37 18.73
C PRO A 64 2.43 2.98 18.90
N GLU A 65 1.98 2.60 20.09
CA GLU A 65 1.55 1.24 20.41
C GLU A 65 0.32 0.78 19.60
N PRO A 66 -0.74 1.60 19.45
CA PRO A 66 -1.87 1.25 18.59
C PRO A 66 -1.45 1.09 17.13
N LEU A 67 -0.56 1.96 16.63
CA LEU A 67 -0.08 1.89 15.25
C LEU A 67 0.79 0.64 15.03
N HIS A 68 1.67 0.32 15.99
CA HIS A 68 2.46 -0.89 15.96
C HIS A 68 1.57 -2.14 15.86
N GLY A 69 0.47 -2.18 16.61
CA GLY A 69 -0.53 -3.24 16.50
C GLY A 69 -1.13 -3.33 15.09
N VAL A 70 -1.56 -2.20 14.52
CA VAL A 70 -2.09 -2.14 13.15
C VAL A 70 -1.08 -2.62 12.11
N MET A 71 0.17 -2.17 12.20
CA MET A 71 1.23 -2.59 11.30
C MET A 71 1.52 -4.09 11.40
N ASN A 72 1.52 -4.67 12.60
CA ASN A 72 1.63 -6.12 12.78
C ASN A 72 0.48 -6.85 12.10
N SER A 73 -0.76 -6.40 12.31
CA SER A 73 -1.94 -7.01 11.67
C SER A 73 -1.87 -6.95 10.14
N LEU A 74 -1.32 -5.88 9.56
CA LEU A 74 -1.11 -5.79 8.11
C LEU A 74 -0.07 -6.80 7.60
N LEU A 75 1.01 -7.02 8.35
CA LEU A 75 2.02 -8.02 8.02
C LEU A 75 1.46 -9.45 8.09
N ASP A 76 0.53 -9.70 9.02
CA ASP A 76 -0.07 -11.02 9.24
C ASP A 76 -1.28 -11.30 8.33
N ALA A 77 -1.82 -10.28 7.65
CA ALA A 77 -3.02 -10.38 6.80
C ALA A 77 -2.78 -11.18 5.50
N THR A 78 -1.56 -11.60 5.21
CA THR A 78 -1.24 -12.40 4.02
C THR A 78 -1.26 -13.88 4.35
N PRO A 79 -2.01 -14.71 3.60
CA PRO A 79 -2.05 -16.15 3.80
C PRO A 79 -0.63 -16.72 3.79
N SER A 80 -0.26 -17.43 4.85
CA SER A 80 0.96 -18.22 4.81
C SER A 80 0.81 -19.26 3.67
N PRO A 81 1.90 -19.59 2.96
CA PRO A 81 1.84 -20.69 2.01
C PRO A 81 1.33 -21.95 2.73
N PRO A 82 0.44 -22.74 2.09
CA PRO A 82 -0.18 -23.88 2.74
C PRO A 82 0.91 -24.85 3.24
N PRO A 83 0.74 -25.43 4.43
CA PRO A 83 1.78 -26.22 5.10
C PRO A 83 2.12 -27.55 4.38
N LYS A 84 1.44 -27.86 3.26
CA LYS A 84 1.61 -29.09 2.48
C LYS A 84 1.37 -28.79 1.00
N GLY A 85 2.40 -28.27 0.34
CA GLY A 85 2.39 -28.00 -1.10
C GLY A 85 3.13 -26.71 -1.37
N ASP A 86 4.35 -26.83 -1.91
CA ASP A 86 5.12 -25.70 -2.40
C ASP A 86 4.39 -25.06 -3.57
N LEU A 87 3.45 -24.16 -3.28
CA LEU A 87 2.95 -23.22 -4.28
C LEU A 87 4.17 -22.41 -4.73
N SER A 88 4.59 -22.66 -5.96
CA SER A 88 5.69 -21.93 -6.58
C SER A 88 5.46 -20.42 -6.43
N PHE A 89 6.55 -19.65 -6.36
CA PHE A 89 6.46 -18.19 -6.33
C PHE A 89 5.57 -17.65 -7.47
N GLN A 90 5.66 -18.26 -8.65
CA GLN A 90 4.87 -17.92 -9.82
C GLN A 90 3.35 -18.10 -9.57
N THR A 91 2.94 -19.20 -8.96
CA THR A 91 1.51 -19.44 -8.66
C THR A 91 0.97 -18.43 -7.64
N ARG A 92 1.77 -18.06 -6.64
CA ARG A 92 1.41 -17.00 -5.68
C ARG A 92 1.30 -15.63 -6.34
N LEU A 93 2.22 -15.34 -7.27
CA LEU A 93 2.22 -14.11 -8.07
C LEU A 93 0.96 -14.00 -8.93
N GLU A 94 0.61 -15.07 -9.64
CA GLU A 94 -0.60 -15.11 -10.46
C GLU A 94 -1.87 -14.96 -9.62
N SER A 95 -1.94 -15.65 -8.46
CA SER A 95 -3.06 -15.52 -7.53
C SER A 95 -3.22 -14.09 -7.02
N PHE A 96 -2.14 -13.47 -6.54
CA PHE A 96 -2.12 -12.07 -6.10
C PHE A 96 -2.53 -11.10 -7.21
N CYS A 97 -2.13 -11.36 -8.45
CA CYS A 97 -2.49 -10.54 -9.60
C CYS A 97 -3.97 -10.66 -9.97
N ARG A 98 -4.64 -11.78 -9.67
CA ARG A 98 -6.08 -11.96 -9.91
C ARG A 98 -6.94 -11.38 -8.78
N ASP A 99 -6.42 -11.33 -7.57
CA ASP A 99 -7.13 -10.82 -6.40
C ASP A 99 -7.36 -9.29 -6.48
N THR A 100 -8.46 -8.82 -5.90
CA THR A 100 -8.84 -7.39 -5.85
C THR A 100 -8.78 -6.78 -4.45
N SER A 101 -8.50 -7.58 -3.42
CA SER A 101 -8.39 -7.17 -2.03
C SER A 101 -7.31 -6.10 -1.86
N PRO A 102 -7.57 -5.02 -1.11
CA PRO A 102 -6.59 -3.96 -0.90
C PRO A 102 -5.50 -4.34 0.11
N THR A 103 -5.70 -5.37 0.92
CA THR A 103 -4.78 -5.77 2.00
C THR A 103 -3.98 -7.04 1.69
N LEU A 104 -4.47 -7.86 0.74
CA LEU A 104 -3.75 -9.06 0.31
C LEU A 104 -2.58 -8.65 -0.59
N THR A 105 -1.35 -8.97 -0.18
CA THR A 105 -0.12 -8.69 -0.95
C THR A 105 0.81 -9.89 -0.99
N ILE A 106 1.66 -9.98 -2.01
CA ILE A 106 2.67 -11.04 -2.10
C ILE A 106 3.88 -10.80 -1.15
N CYS A 107 4.09 -9.56 -0.72
CA CYS A 107 5.21 -9.18 0.14
C CYS A 107 4.78 -8.07 1.12
N PRO A 108 4.27 -8.43 2.31
CA PRO A 108 3.74 -7.47 3.28
C PRO A 108 4.78 -6.47 3.79
N SER A 109 6.00 -6.96 4.06
CA SER A 109 7.13 -6.14 4.50
C SER A 109 7.44 -5.02 3.50
N LEU A 110 7.63 -5.37 2.23
CA LEU A 110 7.85 -4.37 1.17
C LEU A 110 6.65 -3.43 1.04
N THR A 111 5.43 -3.97 1.03
CA THR A 111 4.21 -3.16 0.88
C THR A 111 4.10 -2.11 2.00
N LEU A 112 4.41 -2.48 3.24
CA LEU A 112 4.42 -1.56 4.37
C LEU A 112 5.53 -0.51 4.26
N LEU A 113 6.74 -0.92 3.87
CA LEU A 113 7.85 0.02 3.65
C LEU A 113 7.53 1.05 2.56
N MET A 114 6.92 0.61 1.45
CA MET A 114 6.45 1.51 0.39
C MET A 114 5.38 2.47 0.89
N ALA A 115 4.41 1.97 1.66
CA ALA A 115 3.35 2.79 2.25
C ALA A 115 3.93 3.90 3.15
N ILE A 116 4.91 3.57 3.99
CA ILE A 116 5.58 4.54 4.85
C ILE A 116 6.37 5.56 4.02
N SER A 117 7.08 5.12 2.98
CA SER A 117 7.78 6.03 2.07
C SER A 117 6.83 7.04 1.40
N TYR A 118 5.61 6.63 1.04
CA TYR A 118 4.59 7.56 0.55
C TYR A 118 4.21 8.60 1.60
N LEU A 119 4.02 8.19 2.86
CA LEU A 119 3.69 9.12 3.94
C LEU A 119 4.85 10.06 4.28
N GLU A 120 6.09 9.62 4.17
CA GLU A 120 7.25 10.50 4.36
C GLU A 120 7.34 11.55 3.26
N ARG A 121 7.22 11.15 1.99
CA ARG A 121 7.16 12.08 0.84
C ARG A 121 6.02 13.08 0.97
N LEU A 122 4.88 12.63 1.50
CA LEU A 122 3.74 13.50 1.75
C LEU A 122 4.06 14.54 2.83
N LYS A 123 4.73 14.12 3.91
CA LYS A 123 5.11 15.00 5.01
C LYS A 123 6.15 16.03 4.61
N GLU A 124 7.10 15.66 3.75
CA GLU A 124 8.10 16.58 3.17
C GLU A 124 7.44 17.72 2.39
N LYS A 125 6.38 17.43 1.63
CA LYS A 125 5.63 18.45 0.88
C LYS A 125 4.69 19.29 1.76
N HIS A 126 4.17 18.71 2.83
CA HIS A 126 3.14 19.31 3.68
C HIS A 126 3.55 19.33 5.16
N THR A 127 4.66 20.02 5.45
CA THR A 127 5.32 20.00 6.77
C THR A 127 4.44 20.48 7.92
N SER A 128 3.51 21.41 7.65
CA SER A 128 2.61 22.00 8.65
C SER A 128 1.40 21.15 9.00
N ILE A 129 1.06 20.14 8.19
CA ILE A 129 -0.13 19.31 8.44
C ILE A 129 0.16 18.35 9.59
N ARG A 130 -0.65 18.43 10.63
CA ARG A 130 -0.77 17.41 11.68
C ARG A 130 -2.21 16.94 11.75
N GLY A 131 -2.39 15.65 11.96
CA GLY A 131 -3.69 15.03 12.14
C GLY A 131 -4.18 15.07 13.57
N THR A 132 -5.42 14.63 13.75
CA THR A 132 -5.97 14.27 15.07
C THR A 132 -5.42 12.92 15.52
N ASP A 133 -5.68 12.55 16.76
CA ASP A 133 -5.39 11.21 17.29
C ASP A 133 -5.86 10.09 16.33
N GLY A 134 -5.00 9.10 16.13
CA GLY A 134 -5.25 7.97 15.22
C GLY A 134 -5.25 8.36 13.73
N CYS A 135 -4.71 9.52 13.37
CA CYS A 135 -4.49 9.89 11.97
C CYS A 135 -3.45 8.98 11.34
N ALA A 136 -2.34 8.74 12.03
CA ALA A 136 -1.26 7.86 11.58
C ALA A 136 -1.76 6.46 11.18
N SER A 137 -2.61 5.83 11.99
CA SER A 137 -3.20 4.51 11.68
C SER A 137 -4.05 4.51 10.42
N ARG A 138 -4.91 5.53 10.25
CA ARG A 138 -5.76 5.65 9.05
C ARG A 138 -4.92 5.88 7.80
N LEU A 139 -3.90 6.73 7.91
CA LEU A 139 -2.97 7.01 6.82
C LEU A 139 -2.17 5.77 6.41
N VAL A 140 -1.64 5.00 7.36
CA VAL A 140 -0.90 3.76 7.07
C VAL A 140 -1.78 2.75 6.38
N VAL A 141 -3.01 2.52 6.84
CA VAL A 141 -3.93 1.59 6.17
C VAL A 141 -4.27 2.05 4.74
N ALA A 142 -4.54 3.35 4.55
CA ALA A 142 -4.82 3.90 3.22
C ALA A 142 -3.60 3.77 2.28
N ALA A 143 -2.42 4.17 2.74
CA ALA A 143 -1.17 4.09 1.99
C ALA A 143 -0.77 2.64 1.67
N TYR A 144 -1.03 1.71 2.60
CA TYR A 144 -0.83 0.28 2.37
C TYR A 144 -1.74 -0.24 1.26
N GLY A 145 -3.02 0.14 1.27
CA GLY A 145 -3.94 -0.19 0.18
C GLY A 145 -3.48 0.34 -1.19
N VAL A 146 -3.00 1.59 -1.23
CA VAL A 146 -2.43 2.20 -2.44
C VAL A 146 -1.17 1.45 -2.90
N ALA A 147 -0.26 1.13 -1.99
CA ALA A 147 0.95 0.36 -2.29
C ALA A 147 0.61 -1.03 -2.83
N THR A 148 -0.32 -1.75 -2.22
CA THR A 148 -0.80 -3.06 -2.69
C THR A 148 -1.32 -2.98 -4.13
N LYS A 149 -2.18 -1.99 -4.42
CA LYS A 149 -2.75 -1.80 -5.76
C LYS A 149 -1.67 -1.46 -6.79
N TYR A 150 -0.72 -0.59 -6.44
CA TYR A 150 0.39 -0.23 -7.30
C TYR A 150 1.32 -1.40 -7.61
N ILE A 151 1.71 -2.17 -6.58
CA ILE A 151 2.51 -3.40 -6.76
C ILE A 151 1.77 -4.36 -7.69
N ARG A 152 0.48 -4.62 -7.44
CA ARG A 152 -0.35 -5.49 -8.28
C ARG A 152 -0.39 -5.04 -9.73
N ALA A 153 -0.63 -3.75 -9.98
CA ALA A 153 -0.73 -3.21 -11.32
C ALA A 153 0.57 -3.40 -12.12
N ASN A 154 1.72 -3.19 -11.47
CA ASN A 154 3.03 -3.41 -12.10
C ASN A 154 3.32 -4.90 -12.32
N LEU A 155 3.10 -5.75 -11.32
CA LEU A 155 3.39 -7.19 -11.45
C LEU A 155 2.50 -7.90 -12.47
N ARG A 156 1.27 -7.41 -12.70
CA ARG A 156 0.41 -7.88 -13.79
C ARG A 156 1.09 -7.78 -15.14
N LEU A 157 1.87 -6.72 -15.40
CA LEU A 157 2.59 -6.55 -16.67
C LEU A 157 3.54 -7.73 -16.94
N ILE A 158 4.24 -8.20 -15.91
CA ILE A 158 5.16 -9.34 -16.02
C ILE A 158 4.37 -10.60 -16.34
N THR A 159 3.30 -10.88 -15.58
CA THR A 159 2.48 -12.09 -15.81
C THR A 159 1.83 -12.11 -17.20
N SER A 160 1.46 -10.95 -17.73
CA SER A 160 0.89 -10.82 -19.08
C SER A 160 1.93 -10.96 -20.18
N HIS A 161 3.20 -10.63 -19.94
CA HIS A 161 4.29 -10.77 -20.92
C HIS A 161 4.92 -12.17 -20.92
N THR A 162 4.92 -12.87 -19.79
CA THR A 162 5.48 -14.24 -19.68
C THR A 162 4.46 -15.32 -19.97
N GLY A 163 3.17 -15.00 -19.95
CA GLY A 163 2.10 -15.89 -20.37
C GLY A 163 2.13 -16.04 -21.90
N THR A 164 2.34 -17.27 -22.37
CA THR A 164 2.17 -17.67 -23.77
C THR A 164 0.92 -17.03 -24.38
N ALA A 165 1.10 -16.45 -25.56
CA ALA A 165 0.03 -15.99 -26.43
C ALA A 165 -0.98 -17.11 -26.69
N ASP A 166 -2.04 -17.15 -25.90
CA ASP A 166 -3.29 -17.85 -26.21
C ASP A 166 -4.36 -17.40 -25.22
N SER A 167 -4.89 -16.19 -25.44
CA SER A 167 -6.24 -15.77 -25.05
C SER A 167 -6.50 -14.40 -25.67
N ASN A 168 -6.98 -14.40 -26.92
CA ASN A 168 -7.77 -13.30 -27.45
C ASN A 168 -9.08 -13.27 -26.67
N GLU A 169 -9.14 -12.55 -25.55
CA GLU A 169 -10.40 -12.14 -24.95
C GLU A 169 -10.50 -10.61 -24.95
N PRO A 170 -11.52 -10.01 -25.59
CA PRO A 170 -11.66 -8.56 -25.64
C PRO A 170 -11.88 -8.00 -24.24
N LEU A 171 -11.15 -6.93 -23.91
CA LEU A 171 -11.38 -6.07 -22.75
C LEU A 171 -12.81 -5.49 -22.79
N THR A 172 -13.77 -6.14 -22.14
CA THR A 172 -15.08 -5.56 -21.87
C THR A 172 -15.02 -4.70 -20.60
N PRO A 173 -15.63 -3.49 -20.62
CA PRO A 173 -15.69 -2.61 -19.46
C PRO A 173 -16.58 -3.19 -18.35
N PRO A 174 -16.32 -2.86 -17.07
CA PRO A 174 -17.10 -3.39 -15.96
C PRO A 174 -18.54 -2.89 -15.99
N THR A 175 -19.49 -3.81 -16.15
CA THR A 175 -20.93 -3.57 -16.02
C THR A 175 -21.28 -3.33 -14.54
N PRO A 176 -22.13 -2.34 -14.21
CA PRO A 176 -22.58 -2.11 -12.83
C PRO A 176 -23.46 -3.26 -12.31
N PRO A 177 -23.38 -3.62 -11.01
CA PRO A 177 -24.19 -4.68 -10.44
C PRO A 177 -25.65 -4.23 -10.29
N THR A 178 -26.56 -5.00 -10.90
CA THR A 178 -28.00 -4.90 -10.73
C THR A 178 -28.39 -5.24 -9.29
N SER A 179 -29.13 -4.33 -8.67
CA SER A 179 -29.68 -4.46 -7.32
C SER A 179 -30.88 -5.39 -7.31
N ASP A 180 -30.83 -6.41 -6.44
CA ASP A 180 -32.01 -7.05 -5.87
C ASP A 180 -31.83 -7.27 -4.35
N THR A 181 -32.97 -7.29 -3.68
CA THR A 181 -33.24 -6.72 -2.35
C THR A 181 -33.09 -7.72 -1.20
N SER A 182 -32.35 -7.34 -0.15
CA SER A 182 -32.71 -7.65 1.25
C SER A 182 -32.03 -6.65 2.20
N HIS A 183 -32.86 -5.98 3.00
CA HIS A 183 -32.53 -5.07 4.11
C HIS A 183 -31.95 -5.91 5.28
N ASN A 184 -30.81 -5.61 5.93
CA ASN A 184 -30.62 -4.48 6.86
C ASN A 184 -29.15 -4.27 7.34
N ASP A 185 -28.12 -4.62 6.55
CA ASP A 185 -26.69 -4.43 6.96
C ASP A 185 -25.81 -3.61 5.97
N LYS A 186 -26.37 -3.17 4.83
CA LYS A 186 -25.58 -2.57 3.73
C LYS A 186 -25.13 -1.12 3.96
N ASP A 187 -25.69 -0.41 4.93
CA ASP A 187 -25.42 1.03 5.10
C ASP A 187 -24.07 1.31 5.77
N ILE A 188 -23.58 0.42 6.63
CA ILE A 188 -22.29 0.57 7.32
C ILE A 188 -21.13 0.28 6.35
N ASP A 189 -21.24 -0.81 5.58
CA ASP A 189 -20.22 -1.23 4.61
C ASP A 189 -20.08 -0.24 3.46
N ASN A 190 -21.18 0.32 2.97
CA ASN A 190 -21.13 1.34 1.92
C ASN A 190 -20.42 2.62 2.38
N ASN A 191 -20.64 3.05 3.63
CA ASN A 191 -20.01 4.26 4.15
C ASN A 191 -18.51 4.07 4.41
N SER A 192 -18.13 2.90 4.94
CA SER A 192 -16.72 2.52 5.14
C SER A 192 -15.95 2.48 3.81
N ASN A 193 -16.51 1.82 2.79
CA ASN A 193 -15.91 1.73 1.47
C ASN A 193 -15.79 3.11 0.79
N GLN A 194 -16.82 3.95 0.91
CA GLN A 194 -16.75 5.32 0.38
C GLN A 194 -15.67 6.15 1.08
N ARG A 195 -15.51 5.99 2.40
CA ARG A 195 -14.46 6.69 3.16
C ARG A 195 -13.07 6.23 2.74
N ALA A 196 -12.87 4.92 2.56
CA ALA A 196 -11.61 4.36 2.07
C ALA A 196 -11.24 4.91 0.68
N LEU A 197 -12.20 4.94 -0.24
CA LEU A 197 -12.01 5.49 -1.59
C LEU A 197 -11.69 6.99 -1.58
N ARG A 198 -12.31 7.77 -0.68
CA ARG A 198 -11.98 9.20 -0.50
C ARG A 198 -10.55 9.38 -0.01
N MET A 199 -10.15 8.67 1.04
CA MET A 199 -8.78 8.75 1.58
C MET A 199 -7.73 8.34 0.54
N GLU A 200 -8.01 7.31 -0.25
CA GLU A 200 -7.16 6.91 -1.37
C GLU A 200 -7.04 8.03 -2.40
N SER A 201 -8.16 8.60 -2.85
CA SER A 201 -8.14 9.68 -3.84
C SER A 201 -7.37 10.90 -3.35
N GLU A 202 -7.55 11.29 -2.08
CA GLU A 202 -6.84 12.42 -1.47
C GLU A 202 -5.34 12.14 -1.35
N LEU A 203 -4.96 10.93 -0.91
CA LEU A 203 -3.56 10.51 -0.83
C LEU A 203 -2.88 10.55 -2.20
N LEU A 204 -3.52 10.00 -3.23
CA LEU A 204 -3.01 10.03 -4.60
C LEU A 204 -2.82 11.46 -5.11
N HIS A 205 -3.79 12.33 -4.85
CA HIS A 205 -3.72 13.73 -5.24
C HIS A 205 -2.50 14.41 -4.60
N LEU A 206 -2.31 14.26 -3.29
CA LEU A 206 -1.20 14.88 -2.57
C LEU A 206 0.18 14.30 -2.96
N LEU A 207 0.21 13.04 -3.41
CA LEU A 207 1.40 12.42 -3.99
C LEU A 207 1.68 12.87 -5.44
N ASN A 208 0.85 13.76 -6.01
CA ASN A 208 0.85 14.14 -7.42
C ASN A 208 0.74 12.91 -8.35
N TYR A 209 0.00 11.89 -7.94
CA TYR A 209 -0.20 10.63 -8.66
C TYR A 209 1.10 9.86 -8.97
N ASN A 210 2.23 10.24 -8.37
CA ASN A 210 3.51 9.58 -8.55
C ASN A 210 3.77 8.56 -7.45
N LEU A 211 3.39 7.30 -7.73
CA LEU A 211 3.60 6.15 -6.84
C LEU A 211 4.93 5.43 -7.08
N ALA A 212 5.71 5.82 -8.08
CA ALA A 212 6.99 5.18 -8.34
C ALA A 212 7.95 5.35 -7.17
N ILE A 213 8.67 4.27 -6.85
CA ILE A 213 9.78 4.27 -5.91
C ILE A 213 11.03 3.95 -6.71
N HIS A 214 12.05 4.79 -6.55
CA HIS A 214 13.27 4.69 -7.35
C HIS A 214 14.01 3.36 -7.09
N GLU A 215 14.14 2.97 -5.82
CA GLU A 215 14.89 1.77 -5.42
C GLU A 215 14.15 0.97 -4.33
N PRO A 216 13.13 0.17 -4.70
CA PRO A 216 12.38 -0.64 -3.73
C PRO A 216 13.28 -1.63 -2.97
N SER A 217 14.33 -2.16 -3.61
CA SER A 217 15.31 -3.06 -2.99
C SER A 217 16.12 -2.37 -1.89
N HIS A 218 16.34 -1.05 -1.98
CA HIS A 218 17.00 -0.29 -0.92
C HIS A 218 16.15 -0.24 0.37
N LEU A 219 14.82 -0.17 0.26
CA LEU A 219 13.93 -0.25 1.42
C LEU A 219 14.06 -1.60 2.13
N VAL A 220 14.10 -2.69 1.36
CA VAL A 220 14.29 -4.05 1.89
C VAL A 220 15.65 -4.17 2.56
N TRP A 221 16.72 -3.75 1.88
CA TRP A 221 18.07 -3.76 2.41
C TRP A 221 18.18 -2.98 3.73
N TRP A 222 17.67 -1.75 3.75
CA TRP A 222 17.66 -0.89 4.94
C TRP A 222 16.98 -1.61 6.10
N SER A 223 15.80 -2.19 5.88
CA SER A 223 15.06 -2.89 6.94
C SER A 223 15.83 -4.08 7.53
N LYS A 224 16.58 -4.81 6.71
CA LYS A 224 17.43 -5.93 7.15
C LYS A 224 18.63 -5.44 7.95
N THR A 225 19.26 -4.34 7.53
CA THR A 225 20.38 -3.76 8.27
C THR A 225 19.96 -3.16 9.60
N PHE A 226 18.74 -2.60 9.68
CA PHE A 226 18.22 -2.00 10.90
C PHE A 226 18.18 -3.00 12.08
N GLU A 227 17.85 -4.25 11.80
CA GLU A 227 17.80 -5.33 12.80
C GLU A 227 19.18 -5.76 13.29
N VAL A 228 20.25 -5.49 12.53
CA VAL A 228 21.61 -5.92 12.86
C VAL A 228 22.36 -4.87 13.69
N ILE A 229 21.98 -3.59 13.59
CA ILE A 229 22.65 -2.50 14.31
C ILE A 229 22.36 -2.61 15.82
N PRO A 230 23.35 -2.82 16.70
CA PRO A 230 23.14 -2.89 18.15
C PRO A 230 22.48 -1.62 18.70
N ASP A 231 21.63 -1.75 19.73
CA ASP A 231 20.87 -0.62 20.31
C ASP A 231 21.79 0.55 20.74
N GLU A 232 23.04 0.25 21.10
CA GLU A 232 24.08 1.22 21.49
C GLU A 232 24.38 2.27 20.40
N TYR A 233 24.04 2.01 19.13
CA TYR A 233 24.28 2.92 18.01
C TYR A 233 22.99 3.52 17.41
N SER A 234 21.83 3.31 18.03
CA SER A 234 20.51 3.67 17.48
C SER A 234 20.02 5.08 17.81
N HIS A 235 20.82 5.89 18.52
CA HIS A 235 20.45 7.24 19.00
C HIS A 235 21.06 8.41 18.19
N VAL A 236 21.49 8.18 16.95
CA VAL A 236 21.99 9.24 16.06
C VAL A 236 20.89 9.75 15.14
#